data_AF-B5VVH4-F1
#
_entry.id   AF-B5VVH4-F1
#
_cell.length_a   1.000
_cell.length_b   1.000
_cell.length_c   1.000
_cell.angle_alpha   90.00
_cell.angle_beta   90.00
_cell.angle_gamma   90.00
#
_symmetry.space_group_name_H-M   'P 1'
#
loop_
_entity.id
_entity.type
_entity.pdbx_description
1 polymer ?
#
loop_
_entity_poly.entity_id
_entity_poly.type
_entity_poly.pdbx_seq_one_letter_code
_entity_poly.pdbx_strand_id
1 'polypeptide(L)'
;MIAAWCHQQLLAPFSFEGCCHRTVFELWLEFILIPTLKPGQTLVLDNATFHKGGRIAELVEAAQCRLLYLPPYSPDLNKIEKC
;
A
#
# COMPACT_ATOMS: atom_id res chain seq x y z
N MET A 1 -1.39 -12.18 4.12
CA MET A 1 -0.14 -11.58 3.62
C MET A 1 -0.46 -10.21 3.04
N ILE A 2 0.46 -9.26 3.15
CA ILE A 2 0.42 -7.96 2.49
C ILE A 2 1.77 -7.72 1.81
N ALA A 3 1.75 -7.09 0.63
CA ALA A 3 2.95 -6.76 -0.14
C ALA A 3 2.65 -5.61 -1.11
N ALA A 4 3.70 -5.05 -1.71
CA ALA A 4 3.60 -4.12 -2.83
C ALA A 4 4.23 -4.74 -4.09
N TRP A 5 3.83 -4.25 -5.27
CA TRP A 5 4.37 -4.69 -6.54
C TRP A 5 4.89 -3.48 -7.33
N CYS A 6 6.16 -3.52 -7.74
CA CYS A 6 6.78 -2.46 -8.53
C CYS A 6 7.83 -3.05 -9.47
N HIS A 7 7.88 -2.59 -10.72
CA HIS A 7 8.84 -3.05 -11.75
C HIS A 7 8.99 -4.59 -11.82
N GLN A 8 7.88 -5.31 -11.83
CA GLN A 8 7.84 -6.78 -11.87
C GLN A 8 8.47 -7.49 -10.66
N GLN A 9 8.57 -6.80 -9.52
CA GLN A 9 9.12 -7.34 -8.28
C GLN A 9 8.16 -7.13 -7.12
N LEU A 10 8.08 -8.15 -6.27
CA LEU A 10 7.37 -8.09 -5.00
C LEU A 10 8.25 -7.35 -3.98
N LEU A 11 7.68 -6.32 -3.34
CA LEU A 11 8.33 -5.49 -2.33
C LEU A 11 7.60 -5.65 -1.00
N ALA A 12 8.38 -5.56 0.09
CA ALA A 12 7.86 -5.56 1.46
C ALA A 12 6.85 -6.70 1.77
N PRO A 13 7.07 -7.97 1.36
CA PRO A 13 6.14 -9.04 1.70
C PRO A 13 6.12 -9.26 3.21
N PHE A 14 4.93 -9.31 3.79
CA PHE A 14 4.73 -9.52 5.21
C PHE A 14 3.52 -10.43 5.49
N SER A 15 3.74 -11.46 6.29
CA SER A 15 2.70 -12.39 6.72
C SER A 15 2.37 -12.17 8.19
N PHE A 16 1.09 -12.24 8.52
CA PHE A 16 0.55 -12.04 9.85
C PHE A 16 -0.68 -12.93 10.02
N GLU A 17 -1.02 -13.24 11.26
CA GLU A 17 -2.22 -14.01 11.60
C GLU A 17 -3.46 -13.10 11.65
N GLY A 18 -4.59 -13.61 11.18
CA GLY A 18 -5.85 -12.87 11.15
C GLY A 18 -6.09 -12.05 9.87
N CYS A 19 -6.99 -11.09 9.97
CA CYS A 19 -7.44 -10.28 8.82
C CYS A 19 -6.62 -8.99 8.68
N CYS A 20 -6.39 -8.54 7.45
CA CYS A 20 -5.84 -7.21 7.23
C CYS A 20 -6.87 -6.15 7.65
N HIS A 21 -6.49 -5.29 8.57
CA HIS A 21 -7.28 -4.12 8.95
C HIS A 21 -6.38 -2.89 8.98
N ARG A 22 -6.98 -1.70 9.18
CA ARG A 22 -6.28 -0.41 9.13
C ARG A 22 -4.97 -0.41 9.93
N THR A 23 -5.00 -0.81 11.19
CA THR A 23 -3.81 -0.81 12.05
C THR A 23 -2.69 -1.68 11.49
N VAL A 24 -2.99 -2.90 11.02
CA VAL A 24 -1.98 -3.77 10.39
C VAL A 24 -1.42 -3.12 9.13
N PHE A 25 -2.30 -2.53 8.30
CA PHE A 25 -1.88 -1.83 7.10
C PHE A 25 -0.98 -0.62 7.38
N GLU A 26 -1.34 0.22 8.36
CA GLU A 26 -0.57 1.40 8.75
C GLU A 26 0.80 1.03 9.31
N LEU A 27 0.87 0.00 10.16
CA LEU A 27 2.14 -0.50 10.68
C LEU A 27 3.03 -1.07 9.57
N TRP A 28 2.45 -1.86 8.66
CA TRP A 28 3.19 -2.37 7.52
C TRP A 28 3.68 -1.24 6.59
N LEU A 29 2.82 -0.25 6.34
CA LEU A 29 3.15 0.91 5.51
C LEU A 29 4.32 1.70 6.12
N GLU A 30 4.23 2.06 7.40
CA GLU A 30 5.23 2.86 8.14
C GLU A 30 6.56 2.13 8.28
N PHE A 31 6.54 0.88 8.73
CA PHE A 31 7.77 0.19 9.13
C PHE A 31 8.40 -0.69 8.05
N ILE A 32 7.63 -1.09 7.03
CA ILE A 32 8.09 -2.08 6.05
C ILE A 32 8.10 -1.51 4.63
N LEU A 33 6.99 -0.90 4.17
CA LEU A 33 6.93 -0.39 2.79
C LEU A 33 7.69 0.92 2.62
N ILE A 34 7.36 1.96 3.40
CA ILE A 34 7.91 3.32 3.23
C ILE A 34 9.45 3.35 3.20
N PRO A 35 10.19 2.61 4.05
CA PRO A 35 11.64 2.58 4.00
C PRO A 35 12.23 2.10 2.67
N THR A 36 11.44 1.40 1.84
CA THR A 36 11.85 0.92 0.51
C THR A 36 11.52 1.90 -0.61
N LEU A 37 10.72 2.94 -0.33
CA LEU A 37 10.26 3.91 -1.32
C LEU A 37 11.29 5.03 -1.51
N LYS A 38 11.18 5.70 -2.66
CA LYS A 38 11.95 6.89 -3.02
C LYS A 38 11.02 8.09 -3.15
N PRO A 39 11.44 9.30 -2.73
CA PRO A 39 10.71 10.53 -2.99
C PRO A 39 10.24 10.66 -4.44
N GLY A 40 9.00 11.11 -4.64
CA GLY A 40 8.36 11.26 -5.94
C GLY A 40 7.66 10.01 -6.47
N GLN A 41 7.81 8.84 -5.83
CA GLN A 41 7.04 7.65 -6.20
C GLN A 41 5.56 7.80 -5.83
N THR A 42 4.70 7.07 -6.54
CA THR A 42 3.25 7.04 -6.30
C THR A 42 2.85 5.69 -5.74
N LEU A 43 2.31 5.69 -4.52
CA LEU A 43 1.65 4.54 -3.93
C LEU A 43 0.22 4.45 -4.48
N VAL A 44 -0.08 3.34 -5.15
CA VAL A 44 -1.41 3.04 -5.66
C VAL A 44 -2.04 1.99 -4.76
N LEU A 45 -3.16 2.32 -4.12
CA LEU A 45 -3.94 1.41 -3.30
C LEU A 45 -5.26 1.08 -3.98
N ASP A 46 -5.81 -0.10 -3.69
CA ASP A 46 -7.18 -0.39 -4.06
C ASP A 46 -8.16 0.49 -3.25
N ASN A 47 -9.46 0.33 -3.49
CA ASN A 47 -10.47 1.20 -2.90
C ASN A 47 -11.05 0.67 -1.57
N ALA A 48 -10.38 -0.28 -0.90
CA ALA A 48 -10.86 -0.84 0.37
C ALA A 48 -11.05 0.26 1.43
N THR A 49 -12.08 0.10 2.26
CA THR A 49 -12.49 1.13 3.23
C THR A 49 -11.39 1.44 4.25
N PHE A 50 -10.57 0.45 4.61
CA PHE A 50 -9.47 0.63 5.56
C PHE A 50 -8.24 1.35 4.99
N HIS A 51 -8.16 1.56 3.67
CA HIS A 51 -7.12 2.39 3.06
C HIS A 51 -7.43 3.90 3.10
N LYS A 52 -8.66 4.28 3.46
CA LYS A 52 -9.11 5.68 3.47
C LYS A 52 -9.02 6.28 4.86
N GLY A 53 -8.30 7.39 5.04
CA GLY A 53 -8.15 8.06 6.34
C GLY A 53 -7.07 7.42 7.23
N GLY A 54 -7.15 7.68 8.54
CA GLY A 54 -6.06 7.32 9.47
C GLY A 54 -4.77 8.07 9.14
N ARG A 55 -3.62 7.42 9.36
CA ARG A 55 -2.29 8.03 9.15
C ARG A 55 -1.73 7.79 7.74
N ILE A 56 -2.44 7.10 6.86
CA ILE A 56 -1.93 6.63 5.56
C ILE A 56 -1.45 7.80 4.69
N ALA A 57 -2.27 8.84 4.53
CA ALA A 57 -1.92 9.99 3.71
C ALA A 57 -0.71 10.76 4.28
N GLU A 58 -0.71 10.99 5.61
CA GLU A 58 0.37 11.67 6.32
C GLU A 58 1.69 10.92 6.19
N LEU A 59 1.68 9.59 6.34
CA LEU A 59 2.85 8.73 6.20
C LEU A 59 3.42 8.79 4.76
N VAL A 60 2.56 8.74 3.75
CA VAL A 60 2.98 8.81 2.34
C VAL A 60 3.52 10.19 1.99
N GLU A 61 2.89 11.26 2.48
CA GLU A 61 3.33 12.65 2.27
C GLU A 61 4.66 12.92 2.99
N ALA A 62 4.84 12.45 4.22
CA ALA A 62 6.10 12.56 4.96
C ALA A 62 7.26 11.86 4.24
N ALA A 63 6.97 10.77 3.52
CA ALA A 63 7.93 10.08 2.65
C ALA A 63 8.14 10.79 1.29
N GLN A 64 7.57 11.98 1.09
CA GLN A 64 7.59 12.75 -0.16
C GLN A 64 7.05 11.95 -1.36
N CYS A 65 6.13 11.02 -1.09
CA CYS A 65 5.46 10.19 -2.08
C CYS A 65 4.06 10.72 -2.34
N ARG A 66 3.42 10.21 -3.40
CA ARG A 66 2.03 10.53 -3.76
C ARG A 66 1.13 9.34 -3.46
N LEU A 67 -0.10 9.61 -3.06
CA LEU A 67 -1.11 8.58 -2.83
C LEU A 67 -2.20 8.63 -3.90
N LEU A 68 -2.51 7.50 -4.51
CA LEU A 68 -3.59 7.35 -5.47
C LEU A 68 -4.44 6.12 -5.11
N TYR A 69 -5.76 6.28 -5.24
CA TYR A 69 -6.71 5.19 -5.04
C TYR A 69 -7.29 4.75 -6.37
N LEU A 70 -7.38 3.43 -6.58
CA LEU A 70 -8.09 2.88 -7.73
C LEU A 70 -9.60 3.14 -7.62
N PRO A 71 -10.33 3.21 -8.75
CA PRO A 71 -11.79 3.23 -8.73
C PRO A 71 -12.36 1.97 -8.05
N PRO A 72 -13.59 2.04 -7.49
CA PRO A 72 -14.24 0.86 -6.92
C PRO A 72 -14.30 -0.31 -7.91
N TYR A 73 -14.19 -1.54 -7.40
CA TYR A 73 -14.36 -2.78 -8.19
C TYR A 73 -13.51 -2.83 -9.47
N SER A 74 -12.29 -2.30 -9.44
CA SER A 74 -11.37 -2.26 -10.59
C SER A 74 -10.16 -3.18 -10.42
N PRO A 75 -10.34 -4.50 -10.19
CA PRO A 75 -9.22 -5.43 -9.97
C PRO A 75 -8.29 -5.52 -11.19
N ASP A 76 -8.82 -5.28 -12.40
CA ASP A 76 -8.03 -5.27 -13.63
C ASP A 76 -6.89 -4.24 -13.65
N LEU A 77 -7.06 -3.15 -12.90
CA LEU A 77 -6.07 -2.08 -12.74
C LEU A 77 -5.05 -2.39 -11.63
N ASN A 78 -5.34 -3.37 -10.76
CA ASN A 78 -4.46 -3.74 -9.67
C ASN A 78 -3.49 -4.85 -10.10
N LYS A 79 -2.28 -4.46 -10.51
CA LYS A 79 -1.28 -5.39 -11.09
C LYS A 79 -0.85 -6.50 -10.14
N ILE A 80 -0.96 -6.29 -8.82
CA ILE A 80 -0.59 -7.30 -7.81
C ILE A 80 -1.62 -8.43 -7.71
N GLU A 81 -2.84 -8.28 -8.22
CA GLU A 81 -3.83 -9.39 -8.23
C GLU A 81 -3.51 -10.46 -9.28
N LYS A 82 -2.53 -10.19 -10.16
CA LYS A 82 -2.16 -11.06 -11.29
C LYS A 82 -0.77 -11.70 -11.12
N CYS A 83 -0.11 -11.49 -9.98
CA CYS A 83 1.20 -12.09 -9.69
C CYS A 83 1.10 -13.50 -9.12
#